data_AF-A0A9R0W5Y2-F1
#
_entry.id   AF-A0A9R0W5Y2-F1
#
_cell.length_a   1.000
_cell.length_b   1.000
_cell.length_c   1.000
_cell.angle_alpha   90.00
_cell.angle_beta   90.00
_cell.angle_gamma   90.00
#
_symmetry.space_group_name_H-M   'P 1'
#
loop_
_entity.id
_entity.type
_entity.pdbx_description
1 polymer ?
#
loop_
_entity_poly.entity_id
_entity_poly.type
_entity_poly.pdbx_seq_one_letter_code
_entity_poly.pdbx_strand_id
1 'polypeptide(L)'
;MTNLSKNSKSGWMEGDREKEAVHEEIWKYCGGLPLAIVTMAGLVACNPTKNNDHWSKVCKSLFPEQVAPLTLEGVTRILDYCYNDLPADLKTCSLYLSIFPKGSKISKKRLTRRWISECFVAEKQGLSAEEVAETYFNQLVSRKIIRPVDHSSNGKVKSFKVHDMILEYIVSKSSEENFITVVGGHWLMPTPSNKVRRLSIQSSGSKHGNSTKGMNLSQVRSLTAFGSQNRRLPFHSFNNGIIQVLDLEGWKGLTNKHMNDICKMLVLKYLSLRRTEISEIPSKIEKLQYLETLDIRETDVGVLPKAFGQLKQLRSMLGGNKNTKKALKLPHEKNKEPMKALRILSGIEIGEDSSAVASLHQLTGLRKLAIYKLNIREGGQTFKQLHSSIEYLCSCGLQTLAINDESSNFINSLDTMTAPPRYIIGLELSGKMERPPQWIKELNNLYKLTLSVTVLRTDTFKLIQDLPKLFTLTFTLSAAKDDRDIVDILEENKQLTDREIIIPPGGFKSLKLLRFFATLVPRLSFALTGKEVMPALERIDMRFEAFEGIYGIETLKSLQEVHLSVGNQADEITKFLVDDLKDTPKYLDEKYASKWPKIITE
;
A
#
# COMPACT_ATOMS: atom_id res chain seq x y z
N MET A 1 7.85 -63.27 31.84
CA MET A 1 7.83 -61.82 32.10
C MET A 1 7.83 -61.11 30.74
N THR A 2 6.67 -60.98 30.09
CA THR A 2 5.77 -59.81 30.14
C THR A 2 6.37 -58.53 29.53
N ASN A 3 5.79 -58.16 28.39
CA ASN A 3 5.40 -56.82 27.94
C ASN A 3 6.39 -55.66 28.13
N LEU A 4 6.83 -55.07 27.00
CA LEU A 4 6.90 -53.62 26.70
C LEU A 4 7.82 -53.39 25.47
N SER A 5 7.27 -53.21 24.25
CA SER A 5 7.92 -52.41 23.17
C SER A 5 7.15 -52.30 21.83
N LYS A 6 5.81 -52.36 21.79
CA LYS A 6 5.06 -52.19 20.51
C LYS A 6 4.21 -50.92 20.36
N ASN A 7 4.28 -49.95 21.28
CA ASN A 7 3.34 -48.81 21.29
C ASN A 7 3.89 -47.41 20.96
N SER A 8 5.03 -47.25 20.27
CA SER A 8 5.54 -45.89 19.96
C SER A 8 5.75 -45.55 18.48
N LYS A 9 5.45 -46.46 17.53
CA LYS A 9 5.58 -46.19 16.08
C LYS A 9 4.26 -46.05 15.32
N SER A 10 3.10 -46.42 15.89
CA SER A 10 1.79 -46.27 15.22
C SER A 10 1.29 -44.83 15.24
N GLY A 11 1.44 -44.09 16.34
CA GLY A 11 0.86 -42.76 16.50
C GLY A 11 1.35 -41.66 15.54
N TRP A 12 2.52 -41.83 14.91
CA TRP A 12 3.06 -40.84 13.96
C TRP A 12 2.53 -41.05 12.53
N MET A 13 2.38 -42.30 12.08
CA MET A 13 1.81 -42.62 10.75
C MET A 13 0.28 -42.59 10.72
N GLU A 14 -0.37 -42.70 11.88
CA GLU A 14 -1.82 -42.62 12.03
C GLU A 14 -2.26 -41.15 11.99
N GLY A 15 -1.50 -40.25 12.63
CA GLY A 15 -1.74 -38.80 12.58
C GLY A 15 -1.56 -38.15 11.21
N ASP A 16 -0.68 -38.67 10.35
CA ASP A 16 -0.53 -38.18 8.97
C ASP A 16 -1.63 -38.72 8.04
N ARG A 17 -2.02 -40.00 8.19
CA ARG A 17 -3.16 -40.59 7.45
C ARG A 17 -4.51 -39.99 7.82
N GLU A 18 -4.72 -39.66 9.09
CA GLU A 18 -5.96 -38.99 9.51
C GLU A 18 -6.05 -37.55 9.00
N LYS A 19 -4.92 -36.83 8.90
CA LYS A 19 -4.89 -35.49 8.27
C LYS A 19 -5.21 -35.58 6.78
N GLU A 20 -4.62 -36.54 6.07
CA GLU A 20 -4.90 -36.80 4.65
C GLU A 20 -6.40 -37.10 4.40
N ALA A 21 -7.04 -37.89 5.27
CA ALA A 21 -8.46 -38.22 5.16
C ALA A 21 -9.39 -37.00 5.28
N VAL A 22 -9.12 -36.06 6.20
CA VAL A 22 -9.89 -34.81 6.33
C VAL A 22 -9.72 -33.92 5.11
N HIS A 23 -8.52 -33.89 4.51
CA HIS A 23 -8.26 -33.15 3.29
C HIS A 23 -9.06 -33.70 2.09
N GLU A 24 -9.17 -35.02 1.95
CA GLU A 24 -10.00 -35.65 0.92
C GLU A 24 -11.51 -35.40 1.14
N GLU A 25 -11.99 -35.48 2.39
CA GLU A 25 -13.38 -35.18 2.72
C GLU A 25 -13.73 -33.73 2.34
N ILE A 26 -12.96 -32.74 2.82
CA ILE A 26 -13.20 -31.32 2.52
C ILE A 26 -13.15 -31.07 1.01
N TRP A 27 -12.20 -31.68 0.30
CA TRP A 27 -12.09 -31.55 -1.15
C TRP A 27 -13.33 -32.08 -1.88
N LYS A 28 -13.78 -33.28 -1.51
CA LYS A 28 -14.99 -33.91 -2.06
C LYS A 28 -16.23 -33.07 -1.76
N TYR A 29 -16.36 -32.57 -0.54
CA TYR A 29 -17.49 -31.77 -0.11
C TYR A 29 -17.56 -30.43 -0.83
N CYS A 30 -16.43 -29.76 -1.09
CA CYS A 30 -16.40 -28.50 -1.83
C CYS A 30 -16.77 -28.63 -3.33
N GLY A 31 -16.96 -29.85 -3.85
CA GLY A 31 -17.42 -30.10 -5.22
C GLY A 31 -16.52 -29.53 -6.31
N GLY A 32 -15.23 -29.33 -6.02
CA GLY A 32 -14.28 -28.71 -6.95
C GLY A 32 -14.42 -27.19 -7.12
N LEU A 33 -15.33 -26.52 -6.39
CA LEU A 33 -15.51 -25.07 -6.51
C LEU A 33 -14.34 -24.31 -5.87
N PRO A 34 -13.58 -23.51 -6.63
CA PRO A 34 -12.38 -22.86 -6.11
C PRO A 34 -12.62 -21.97 -4.90
N LEU A 35 -13.75 -21.24 -4.87
CA LEU A 35 -14.10 -20.38 -3.75
C LEU A 35 -14.33 -21.19 -2.47
N ALA A 36 -15.14 -22.25 -2.54
CA ALA A 36 -15.44 -23.11 -1.39
C ALA A 36 -14.16 -23.73 -0.82
N ILE A 37 -13.28 -24.25 -1.69
CA ILE A 37 -11.99 -24.82 -1.31
C ILE A 37 -11.13 -23.78 -0.60
N VAL A 38 -10.97 -22.60 -1.20
CA VAL A 38 -10.09 -21.55 -0.67
C VAL A 38 -10.62 -21.01 0.67
N THR A 39 -11.93 -20.83 0.81
CA THR A 39 -12.54 -20.35 2.07
C THR A 39 -12.41 -21.40 3.18
N MET A 40 -12.68 -22.68 2.91
CA MET A 40 -12.49 -23.76 3.89
C MET A 40 -11.01 -23.93 4.27
N ALA A 41 -10.10 -23.86 3.32
CA ALA A 41 -8.66 -23.89 3.59
C ALA A 41 -8.22 -22.73 4.49
N GLY A 42 -8.74 -21.51 4.24
CA GLY A 42 -8.50 -20.35 5.09
C GLY A 42 -9.03 -20.52 6.52
N LEU A 43 -10.21 -21.13 6.66
CA LEU A 43 -10.82 -21.43 7.95
C LEU A 43 -10.00 -22.45 8.75
N VAL A 44 -9.57 -23.54 8.12
CA VAL A 44 -8.75 -24.60 8.75
C VAL A 44 -7.39 -24.04 9.16
N ALA A 45 -6.72 -23.29 8.26
CA ALA A 45 -5.42 -22.69 8.53
C ALA A 45 -5.43 -21.71 9.72
N CYS A 46 -6.57 -21.05 9.97
CA CYS A 46 -6.73 -20.11 11.09
C CYS A 46 -7.15 -20.78 12.40
N ASN A 47 -7.38 -22.10 12.40
CA ASN A 47 -7.83 -22.87 13.55
C ASN A 47 -6.93 -24.11 13.78
N PRO A 48 -5.60 -23.91 13.99
CA PRO A 48 -4.63 -25.01 14.04
C PRO A 48 -4.78 -25.93 15.27
N THR A 49 -5.52 -25.49 16.29
CA THR A 49 -5.76 -26.26 17.52
C THR A 49 -6.93 -27.23 17.40
N LYS A 50 -7.71 -27.17 16.31
CA LYS A 50 -8.86 -28.05 16.08
C LYS A 50 -8.38 -29.39 15.50
N ASN A 51 -8.88 -30.48 16.06
CA ASN A 51 -8.55 -31.84 15.62
C ASN A 51 -9.40 -32.30 14.42
N ASN A 52 -9.03 -33.44 13.84
CA ASN A 52 -9.71 -34.02 12.68
C ASN A 52 -11.19 -34.34 12.95
N ASP A 53 -11.52 -34.84 14.15
CA ASP A 53 -12.91 -35.11 14.56
C ASP A 53 -13.80 -33.87 14.50
N HIS A 54 -13.26 -32.71 14.89
CA HIS A 54 -13.97 -31.45 14.80
C HIS A 54 -14.30 -31.12 13.34
N TRP A 55 -13.31 -31.22 12.45
CA TRP A 55 -13.50 -30.92 11.03
C TRP A 55 -14.46 -31.89 10.34
N SER A 56 -14.42 -33.18 10.67
CA SER A 56 -15.40 -34.16 10.16
C SER A 56 -16.83 -33.82 10.62
N LYS A 57 -17.01 -33.39 11.89
CA LYS A 57 -18.32 -32.91 12.38
C LYS A 57 -18.80 -31.66 11.64
N VAL A 58 -17.89 -30.70 11.39
CA VAL A 58 -18.21 -29.48 10.63
C VAL A 58 -18.59 -29.82 9.18
N CYS A 59 -17.88 -30.72 8.53
CA CYS A 59 -18.23 -31.16 7.17
C CYS A 59 -19.62 -31.82 7.15
N LYS A 60 -19.93 -32.68 8.12
CA LYS A 60 -21.26 -33.30 8.25
C LYS A 60 -22.37 -32.27 8.52
N SER A 61 -22.10 -31.20 9.27
CA SER A 61 -23.11 -30.16 9.52
C SER A 61 -23.32 -29.22 8.33
N LEU A 62 -22.26 -28.92 7.58
CA LEU A 62 -22.35 -28.08 6.38
C LEU A 62 -22.98 -28.81 5.19
N PHE A 63 -22.76 -30.13 5.10
CA PHE A 63 -23.18 -30.99 3.98
C PHE A 63 -23.99 -32.19 4.47
N PRO A 64 -25.22 -31.97 4.97
CA PRO A 64 -26.07 -33.04 5.49
C PRO A 64 -26.55 -34.03 4.41
N GLU A 65 -26.65 -33.59 3.16
CA GLU A 65 -27.03 -34.46 2.03
C GLU A 65 -25.77 -34.98 1.32
N GLN A 66 -25.57 -36.29 1.38
CA GLN A 66 -24.45 -36.96 0.73
C GLN A 66 -24.73 -37.03 -0.77
N VAL A 67 -23.86 -36.40 -1.58
CA VAL A 67 -23.75 -36.60 -3.05
C VAL A 67 -24.72 -35.78 -3.94
N ALA A 68 -24.81 -34.46 -3.73
CA ALA A 68 -25.28 -33.52 -4.77
C ALA A 68 -24.16 -32.52 -5.15
N PRO A 69 -24.12 -31.99 -6.39
CA PRO A 69 -23.22 -30.90 -6.74
C PRO A 69 -23.46 -29.70 -5.82
N LEU A 70 -22.39 -29.07 -5.35
CA LEU A 70 -22.49 -27.97 -4.41
C LEU A 70 -23.30 -26.81 -5.01
N THR A 71 -24.47 -26.54 -4.44
CA THR A 71 -25.36 -25.46 -4.89
C THR A 71 -24.92 -24.10 -4.33
N LEU A 72 -25.52 -23.02 -4.83
CA LEU A 72 -25.31 -21.67 -4.29
C LEU A 72 -25.64 -21.59 -2.78
N GLU A 73 -26.63 -22.35 -2.34
CA GLU A 73 -26.99 -22.47 -0.93
C GLU A 73 -25.87 -23.13 -0.12
N GLY A 74 -25.25 -24.19 -0.66
CA GLY A 74 -24.09 -24.84 -0.06
C GLY A 74 -22.92 -23.87 0.13
N VAL A 75 -22.59 -23.06 -0.87
CA VAL A 75 -21.54 -22.03 -0.73
C VAL A 75 -21.93 -21.00 0.33
N THR A 76 -23.19 -20.59 0.36
CA THR A 76 -23.69 -19.64 1.36
C THR A 76 -23.56 -20.19 2.79
N ARG A 77 -23.84 -21.48 3.02
CA ARG A 77 -23.63 -22.14 4.31
C ARG A 77 -22.17 -22.16 4.74
N ILE A 78 -21.25 -22.43 3.80
CA ILE A 78 -19.80 -22.35 4.06
C ILE A 78 -19.42 -20.94 4.48
N LEU A 79 -19.84 -19.92 3.72
CA LEU A 79 -19.56 -18.52 4.02
C LEU A 79 -20.14 -18.10 5.37
N ASP A 80 -21.35 -18.57 5.70
CA ASP A 80 -22.01 -18.32 6.98
C ASP A 80 -21.24 -18.91 8.15
N TYR A 81 -20.78 -20.16 8.05
CA TYR A 81 -19.92 -20.76 9.05
C TYR A 81 -18.58 -20.02 9.20
N CYS A 82 -17.91 -19.71 8.09
CA CYS A 82 -16.65 -18.98 8.10
C CYS A 82 -16.78 -17.59 8.72
N TYR A 83 -17.90 -16.91 8.48
CA TYR A 83 -18.22 -15.64 9.11
C TYR A 83 -18.52 -15.81 10.61
N ASN A 84 -19.27 -16.84 10.99
CA ASN A 84 -19.65 -17.08 12.37
C ASN A 84 -18.47 -17.43 13.28
N ASP A 85 -17.45 -18.09 12.73
CA ASP A 85 -16.17 -18.40 13.40
C ASP A 85 -15.28 -17.17 13.65
N LEU A 86 -15.56 -16.02 13.02
CA LEU A 86 -14.76 -14.81 13.23
C LEU A 86 -14.95 -14.26 14.66
N PRO A 87 -13.87 -13.77 15.31
CA PRO A 87 -13.98 -12.93 16.51
C PRO A 87 -14.83 -11.67 16.25
N ALA A 88 -15.48 -11.14 17.28
CA ALA A 88 -16.40 -10.00 17.16
C ALA A 88 -15.78 -8.76 16.47
N ASP A 89 -14.53 -8.43 16.80
CA ASP A 89 -13.80 -7.31 16.19
C ASP A 89 -13.58 -7.54 14.68
N LEU A 90 -13.27 -8.78 14.29
CA LEU A 90 -13.09 -9.16 12.88
C LEU A 90 -14.42 -9.21 12.12
N LYS A 91 -15.52 -9.65 12.76
CA LYS A 91 -16.87 -9.56 12.17
C LYS A 91 -17.18 -8.12 11.81
N THR A 92 -17.00 -7.20 12.74
CA THR A 92 -17.19 -5.75 12.51
C THR A 92 -16.32 -5.22 11.37
N CYS A 93 -15.04 -5.57 11.35
CA CYS A 93 -14.11 -5.18 10.28
C CYS A 93 -14.50 -5.77 8.92
N SER A 94 -14.99 -7.01 8.88
CA SER A 94 -15.46 -7.69 7.67
C SER A 94 -16.74 -7.08 7.13
N LEU A 95 -17.73 -6.80 7.98
CA LEU A 95 -18.97 -6.10 7.60
C LEU A 95 -18.67 -4.74 7.00
N TYR A 96 -17.62 -4.05 7.48
CA TYR A 96 -17.21 -2.77 6.93
C TYR A 96 -16.75 -2.83 5.47
N LEU A 97 -16.39 -4.02 4.95
CA LEU A 97 -16.02 -4.18 3.54
C LEU A 97 -17.21 -3.95 2.59
N SER A 98 -18.46 -4.08 3.07
CA SER A 98 -19.70 -3.86 2.28
C SER A 98 -19.80 -2.45 1.68
N ILE A 99 -19.06 -1.48 2.22
CA ILE A 99 -19.01 -0.13 1.67
C ILE A 99 -18.49 -0.11 0.23
N PHE A 100 -17.60 -1.02 -0.16
CA PHE A 100 -16.89 -0.93 -1.43
C PHE A 100 -17.68 -1.61 -2.55
N PRO A 101 -17.66 -1.07 -3.79
CA PRO A 101 -18.27 -1.73 -4.93
C PRO A 101 -17.57 -3.04 -5.30
N LYS A 102 -18.32 -3.99 -5.87
CA LYS A 102 -17.81 -5.21 -6.50
C LYS A 102 -16.69 -4.95 -7.50
N GLY A 103 -15.71 -5.85 -7.54
CA GLY A 103 -14.52 -5.74 -8.38
C GLY A 103 -13.54 -4.60 -8.04
N SER A 104 -13.86 -3.73 -7.09
CA SER A 104 -13.04 -2.55 -6.78
C SER A 104 -11.70 -2.92 -6.15
N LYS A 105 -10.65 -2.26 -6.61
CA LYS A 105 -9.29 -2.39 -6.05
C LYS A 105 -9.11 -1.39 -4.93
N ILE A 106 -8.99 -1.90 -3.70
CA ILE A 106 -9.07 -1.08 -2.48
C ILE A 106 -7.67 -0.91 -1.88
N SER A 107 -7.36 0.31 -1.45
CA SER A 107 -6.11 0.59 -0.72
C SER A 107 -6.20 0.10 0.72
N LYS A 108 -5.22 -0.68 1.17
CA LYS A 108 -5.11 -1.14 2.57
C LYS A 108 -5.16 0.03 3.54
N LYS A 109 -4.38 1.08 3.28
CA LYS A 109 -4.30 2.29 4.14
C LYS A 109 -5.58 3.13 4.12
N ARG A 110 -6.43 3.00 3.10
CA ARG A 110 -7.77 3.63 3.10
C ARG A 110 -8.68 2.91 4.07
N LEU A 111 -8.71 1.57 4.02
CA LEU A 111 -9.50 0.74 4.91
C LEU A 111 -9.08 0.89 6.39
N THR A 112 -7.80 0.71 6.69
CA THR A 112 -7.34 0.67 8.10
C THR A 112 -7.52 2.00 8.81
N ARG A 113 -7.30 3.14 8.13
CA ARG A 113 -7.54 4.47 8.73
C ARG A 113 -9.01 4.68 9.06
N ARG A 114 -9.90 4.16 8.21
CA ARG A 114 -11.34 4.24 8.46
C ARG A 114 -11.77 3.36 9.62
N TRP A 115 -11.24 2.15 9.77
CA TRP A 115 -11.49 1.33 10.96
C TRP A 115 -11.08 2.03 12.26
N ILE A 116 -9.95 2.74 12.25
CA ILE A 116 -9.49 3.53 13.41
C ILE A 116 -10.44 4.70 13.66
N SER A 117 -10.79 5.49 12.64
CA SER A 117 -11.68 6.65 12.80
C SER A 117 -13.14 6.28 13.13
N GLU A 118 -13.60 5.09 12.74
CA GLU A 118 -14.89 4.50 13.19
C GLU A 118 -14.83 3.95 14.62
N CYS A 119 -13.63 3.91 15.23
CA CYS A 119 -13.35 3.32 16.53
C CYS A 119 -13.62 1.80 16.61
N PHE A 120 -13.53 1.09 15.49
CA PHE A 120 -13.54 -0.39 15.48
C PHE A 120 -12.21 -0.98 15.91
N VAL A 121 -11.16 -0.19 15.75
CA VAL A 121 -9.79 -0.56 16.13
C VAL A 121 -9.26 0.53 17.04
N ALA A 122 -8.75 0.11 18.19
CA ALA A 122 -8.11 0.97 19.18
C ALA A 122 -6.81 0.31 19.66
N GLU A 123 -6.01 1.07 20.41
CA GLU A 123 -4.80 0.57 21.06
C GLU A 123 -5.17 -0.56 22.02
N LYS A 124 -4.44 -1.68 21.94
CA LYS A 124 -4.74 -2.91 22.70
C LYS A 124 -3.45 -3.64 23.00
N GLN A 125 -3.28 -4.06 24.26
CA GLN A 125 -2.12 -4.87 24.70
C GLN A 125 -0.75 -4.25 24.35
N GLY A 126 -0.63 -2.91 24.45
CA GLY A 126 0.61 -2.20 24.14
C GLY A 126 0.88 -1.98 22.64
N LEU A 127 0.01 -2.46 21.75
CA LEU A 127 0.06 -2.18 20.32
C LEU A 127 -0.68 -0.89 19.97
N SER A 128 -0.13 -0.12 19.03
CA SER A 128 -0.80 1.03 18.45
C SER A 128 -2.06 0.62 17.66
N ALA A 129 -3.02 1.53 17.49
CA ALA A 129 -4.22 1.27 16.70
C ALA A 129 -3.88 0.87 15.24
N GLU A 130 -2.80 1.41 14.68
CA GLU A 130 -2.27 1.03 13.37
C GLU A 130 -1.76 -0.41 13.32
N GLU A 131 -1.08 -0.89 14.36
CA GLU A 131 -0.58 -2.26 14.46
C GLU A 131 -1.71 -3.27 14.69
N VAL A 132 -2.71 -2.91 15.50
CA VAL A 132 -3.92 -3.72 15.68
C VAL A 132 -4.69 -3.82 14.35
N ALA A 133 -4.84 -2.70 13.63
CA ALA A 133 -5.51 -2.69 12.32
C ALA A 133 -4.75 -3.53 11.28
N GLU A 134 -3.42 -3.47 11.29
CA GLU A 134 -2.56 -4.32 10.45
C GLU A 134 -2.77 -5.81 10.76
N THR A 135 -2.86 -6.16 12.05
CA THR A 135 -3.11 -7.52 12.52
C THR A 135 -4.46 -8.03 12.05
N TYR A 136 -5.53 -7.25 12.24
CA TYR A 136 -6.88 -7.62 11.79
C TYR A 136 -6.95 -7.78 10.27
N PHE A 137 -6.32 -6.87 9.52
CA PHE A 137 -6.22 -7.00 8.06
C PHE A 137 -5.54 -8.31 7.66
N ASN A 138 -4.41 -8.65 8.28
CA ASN A 138 -3.67 -9.87 7.96
C ASN A 138 -4.48 -11.13 8.31
N GLN A 139 -5.25 -11.12 9.40
CA GLN A 139 -6.15 -12.24 9.73
C GLN A 139 -7.27 -12.42 8.69
N LEU A 140 -7.85 -11.34 8.16
CA LEU A 140 -8.83 -11.44 7.06
C LEU A 140 -8.21 -11.99 5.76
N VAL A 141 -6.92 -11.69 5.52
CA VAL A 141 -6.16 -12.28 4.40
C VAL A 141 -5.91 -13.77 4.64
N SER A 142 -5.50 -14.16 5.85
CA SER A 142 -5.29 -15.58 6.21
C SER A 142 -6.57 -16.41 6.06
N ARG A 143 -7.73 -15.83 6.42
CA ARG A 143 -9.06 -16.43 6.24
C ARG A 143 -9.59 -16.37 4.82
N LYS A 144 -8.81 -15.84 3.86
CA LYS A 144 -9.15 -15.72 2.44
C LYS A 144 -10.43 -14.93 2.14
N ILE A 145 -10.91 -14.14 3.09
CA ILE A 145 -12.01 -13.17 2.89
C ILE A 145 -11.55 -12.05 1.96
N ILE A 146 -10.29 -11.64 2.12
CA ILE A 146 -9.63 -10.60 1.33
C ILE A 146 -8.48 -11.22 0.53
N ARG A 147 -8.39 -10.86 -0.75
CA ARG A 147 -7.29 -11.24 -1.65
C ARG A 147 -6.34 -10.06 -1.89
N PRO A 148 -5.05 -10.17 -1.54
CA PRO A 148 -4.03 -9.20 -1.94
C PRO A 148 -3.96 -9.06 -3.47
N VAL A 149 -3.73 -7.84 -3.96
CA VAL A 149 -3.62 -7.55 -5.40
C VAL A 149 -2.26 -6.95 -5.72
N ASP A 150 -1.94 -5.79 -5.13
CA ASP A 150 -0.58 -5.24 -5.23
C ASP A 150 0.12 -5.29 -3.89
N HIS A 151 1.43 -5.46 -3.96
CA HIS A 151 2.34 -5.26 -2.84
C HIS A 151 3.09 -3.93 -3.02
N SER A 152 3.33 -3.21 -1.93
CA SER A 152 4.24 -2.06 -1.96
C SER A 152 5.67 -2.54 -2.17
N SER A 153 6.56 -1.60 -2.47
CA SER A 153 8.02 -1.77 -2.49
C SER A 153 8.62 -2.10 -1.12
N ASN A 154 7.83 -2.63 -0.19
CA ASN A 154 8.30 -3.16 1.08
C ASN A 154 7.62 -4.52 1.34
N GLY A 155 7.19 -5.24 0.29
CA GLY A 155 6.57 -6.57 0.39
C GLY A 155 5.19 -6.59 1.03
N LYS A 156 4.79 -5.54 1.75
CA LYS A 156 3.47 -5.46 2.39
C LYS A 156 2.37 -5.25 1.36
N VAL A 157 1.18 -5.77 1.66
CA VAL A 157 -0.01 -5.57 0.81
C VAL A 157 -0.34 -4.07 0.72
N LYS A 158 -0.35 -3.52 -0.49
CA LYS A 158 -0.71 -2.13 -0.80
C LYS A 158 -2.19 -2.02 -1.15
N SER A 159 -2.67 -2.94 -1.97
CA SER A 159 -4.06 -3.00 -2.39
C SER A 159 -4.60 -4.43 -2.37
N PHE A 160 -5.91 -4.55 -2.25
CA PHE A 160 -6.60 -5.82 -2.17
C PHE A 160 -7.95 -5.76 -2.89
N LYS A 161 -8.57 -6.93 -3.07
CA LYS A 161 -9.94 -7.12 -3.56
C LYS A 161 -10.66 -8.09 -2.63
N VAL A 162 -11.97 -7.93 -2.51
CA VAL A 162 -12.86 -8.94 -1.92
C VAL A 162 -13.42 -9.77 -3.06
N HIS A 163 -13.49 -11.09 -2.89
CA HIS A 163 -14.13 -11.93 -3.90
C HIS A 163 -15.63 -11.57 -3.98
N ASP A 164 -16.18 -11.51 -5.19
CA ASP A 164 -17.49 -10.93 -5.43
C ASP A 164 -18.62 -11.63 -4.66
N MET A 165 -18.64 -12.97 -4.61
CA MET A 165 -19.60 -13.73 -3.80
C MET A 165 -19.43 -13.51 -2.28
N ILE A 166 -18.20 -13.35 -1.80
CA ILE A 166 -17.95 -13.04 -0.39
C ILE A 166 -18.49 -11.64 -0.07
N LEU A 167 -18.26 -10.69 -0.98
CA LEU A 167 -18.77 -9.33 -0.83
C LEU A 167 -20.30 -9.31 -0.83
N GLU A 168 -20.95 -10.08 -1.71
CA GLU A 168 -22.41 -10.22 -1.75
C GLU A 168 -22.98 -10.79 -0.45
N TYR A 169 -22.36 -11.86 0.06
CA TYR A 169 -22.68 -12.41 1.38
C TYR A 169 -22.51 -11.37 2.50
N ILE A 170 -21.39 -10.65 2.54
CA ILE A 170 -21.12 -9.61 3.54
C ILE A 170 -22.14 -8.46 3.45
N VAL A 171 -22.54 -8.06 2.23
CA VAL A 171 -23.55 -7.01 2.01
C VAL A 171 -24.92 -7.46 2.53
N SER A 172 -25.32 -8.72 2.29
CA SER A 172 -26.55 -9.30 2.85
C SER A 172 -26.52 -9.26 4.37
N LYS A 173 -25.48 -9.80 5.00
CA LYS A 173 -25.32 -9.79 6.47
C LYS A 173 -25.29 -8.39 7.05
N SER A 174 -24.60 -7.46 6.38
CA SER A 174 -24.55 -6.06 6.80
C SER A 174 -25.93 -5.39 6.78
N SER A 175 -26.79 -5.78 5.83
CA SER A 175 -28.17 -5.30 5.75
C SER A 175 -29.06 -5.95 6.82
N GLU A 176 -28.95 -7.26 7.03
CA GLU A 176 -29.66 -8.00 8.10
C GLU A 176 -29.38 -7.38 9.48
N GLU A 177 -28.14 -7.02 9.75
CA GLU A 177 -27.70 -6.41 11.02
C GLU A 177 -27.88 -4.89 11.09
N ASN A 178 -28.40 -4.25 10.03
CA ASN A 178 -28.49 -2.79 9.91
C ASN A 178 -27.15 -2.07 10.20
N PHE A 179 -26.04 -2.65 9.73
CA PHE A 179 -24.68 -2.15 9.99
C PHE A 179 -24.25 -1.06 9.00
N ILE A 180 -24.39 -1.33 7.70
CA ILE A 180 -24.17 -0.40 6.59
C ILE A 180 -25.32 -0.53 5.59
N THR A 181 -25.87 0.61 5.19
CA THR A 181 -26.82 0.70 4.09
C THR A 181 -26.06 1.02 2.80
N VAL A 182 -26.18 0.17 1.79
CA VAL A 182 -25.63 0.41 0.46
C VAL A 182 -26.76 0.83 -0.48
N VAL A 183 -26.59 1.96 -1.17
CA VAL A 183 -27.58 2.52 -2.10
C VAL A 183 -27.01 2.60 -3.50
N GLY A 184 -27.69 1.96 -4.44
CA GLY A 184 -27.26 1.83 -5.84
C GLY A 184 -26.21 0.75 -6.04
N GLY A 185 -25.58 0.73 -7.21
CA GLY A 185 -24.68 -0.35 -7.61
C GLY A 185 -25.45 -1.52 -8.25
N HIS A 186 -24.95 -2.72 -8.04
CA HIS A 186 -25.53 -4.00 -8.47
C HIS A 186 -26.33 -4.65 -7.32
N TRP A 187 -26.49 -3.97 -6.19
CA TRP A 187 -27.19 -4.46 -5.02
C TRP A 187 -28.68 -4.12 -5.12
N LEU A 188 -29.53 -5.13 -5.19
CA LEU A 188 -30.99 -5.00 -5.10
C LEU A 188 -31.43 -5.18 -3.64
N MET A 189 -31.04 -4.24 -2.78
CA MET A 189 -31.41 -4.30 -1.36
C MET A 189 -32.72 -3.55 -1.10
N PRO A 190 -33.58 -4.05 -0.20
CA PRO A 190 -34.75 -3.31 0.25
C PRO A 190 -34.34 -1.95 0.80
N THR A 191 -35.15 -0.92 0.57
CA THR A 191 -34.97 0.35 1.26
C THR A 191 -35.12 0.12 2.77
N PRO A 192 -34.12 0.46 3.60
CA PRO A 192 -34.21 0.24 5.03
C PRO A 192 -35.36 1.08 5.62
N SER A 193 -36.23 0.43 6.39
CA SER A 193 -37.21 1.11 7.25
C SER A 193 -36.56 1.72 8.51
N ASN A 194 -35.35 1.26 8.83
CA ASN A 194 -34.61 1.59 10.06
C ASN A 194 -33.66 2.79 9.89
N LYS A 195 -33.17 3.30 11.04
CA LYS A 195 -32.20 4.40 11.10
C LYS A 195 -30.88 3.99 10.43
N VAL A 196 -30.43 4.79 9.46
CA VAL A 196 -29.16 4.58 8.74
C VAL A 196 -28.00 5.23 9.49
N ARG A 197 -27.04 4.43 9.96
CA ARG A 197 -25.83 4.93 10.65
C ARG A 197 -24.62 5.07 9.72
N ARG A 198 -24.50 4.20 8.72
CA ARG A 198 -23.41 4.20 7.74
C ARG A 198 -24.01 4.03 6.36
N LEU A 199 -23.66 4.93 5.46
CA LEU A 199 -24.22 4.99 4.13
C LEU A 199 -23.10 4.87 3.10
N SER A 200 -23.23 3.89 2.20
CA SER A 200 -22.41 3.81 0.98
C SER A 200 -23.29 4.09 -0.23
N ILE A 201 -22.95 5.13 -0.99
CA ILE A 201 -23.62 5.50 -2.23
C ILE A 201 -22.76 5.00 -3.38
N GLN A 202 -23.28 4.05 -4.16
CA GLN A 202 -22.59 3.49 -5.32
C GLN A 202 -23.37 3.86 -6.59
N SER A 203 -22.75 4.61 -7.49
CA SER A 203 -23.35 4.90 -8.80
C SER A 203 -23.12 3.72 -9.74
N SER A 204 -24.21 3.05 -10.16
CA SER A 204 -24.19 2.15 -11.32
C SER A 204 -24.65 2.92 -12.55
N GLY A 205 -24.14 2.58 -13.74
CA GLY A 205 -24.56 3.18 -15.01
C GLY A 205 -26.02 2.93 -15.41
N SER A 206 -26.81 2.25 -14.56
CA SER A 206 -28.24 2.04 -14.77
C SER A 206 -29.05 3.30 -14.46
N LYS A 207 -30.00 3.63 -15.35
CA LYS A 207 -31.00 4.71 -15.23
C LYS A 207 -31.96 4.57 -14.02
N HIS A 208 -31.76 3.60 -13.13
CA HIS A 208 -32.55 3.42 -11.92
C HIS A 208 -32.08 4.44 -10.88
N GLY A 209 -32.80 5.56 -10.90
CA GLY A 209 -32.49 6.78 -10.17
C GLY A 209 -32.47 6.65 -8.65
N ASN A 210 -31.89 7.68 -8.05
CA ASN A 210 -31.96 8.06 -6.63
C ASN A 210 -33.13 7.44 -5.85
N SER A 211 -32.83 6.52 -4.94
CA SER A 211 -33.76 6.22 -3.85
C SER A 211 -33.10 6.35 -2.49
N THR A 212 -32.35 7.45 -2.26
CA THR A 212 -32.29 8.00 -0.89
C THR A 212 -33.59 8.72 -0.52
N LYS A 213 -34.50 8.88 -1.48
CA LYS A 213 -35.84 9.43 -1.27
C LYS A 213 -36.62 8.54 -0.31
N GLY A 214 -37.16 9.12 0.76
CA GLY A 214 -37.89 8.40 1.81
C GLY A 214 -37.01 7.79 2.91
N MET A 215 -35.68 7.82 2.78
CA MET A 215 -34.78 7.35 3.85
C MET A 215 -34.54 8.43 4.91
N ASN A 216 -34.53 8.05 6.19
CA ASN A 216 -34.12 8.95 7.27
C ASN A 216 -32.58 8.96 7.39
N LEU A 217 -31.95 10.00 6.85
CA LEU A 217 -30.49 10.18 6.83
C LEU A 217 -29.96 11.06 7.97
N SER A 218 -30.83 11.48 8.91
CA SER A 218 -30.44 12.36 10.03
C SER A 218 -29.49 11.71 11.05
N GLN A 219 -29.32 10.39 11.01
CA GLN A 219 -28.51 9.60 11.94
C GLN A 219 -27.21 9.05 11.30
N VAL A 220 -26.90 9.48 10.07
CA VAL A 220 -25.69 9.03 9.35
C VAL A 220 -24.45 9.61 10.02
N ARG A 221 -23.55 8.72 10.42
CA ARG A 221 -22.24 9.03 11.02
C ARG A 221 -21.08 8.77 10.06
N SER A 222 -21.29 7.91 9.07
CA SER A 222 -20.27 7.55 8.06
C SER A 222 -20.88 7.60 6.68
N LEU A 223 -20.26 8.34 5.77
CA LEU A 223 -20.67 8.46 4.39
C LEU A 223 -19.51 8.12 3.46
N THR A 224 -19.73 7.19 2.54
CA THR A 224 -18.83 6.92 1.41
C THR A 224 -19.58 7.06 0.11
N ALA A 225 -19.01 7.77 -0.86
CA ALA A 225 -19.62 7.93 -2.17
C ALA A 225 -18.67 7.47 -3.27
N PHE A 226 -19.20 6.71 -4.23
CA PHE A 226 -18.51 6.26 -5.43
C PHE A 226 -19.36 6.66 -6.66
N GLY A 227 -18.75 7.29 -7.66
CA GLY A 227 -19.43 7.61 -8.92
C GLY A 227 -19.01 8.91 -9.58
N SER A 228 -19.56 9.15 -10.77
CA SER A 228 -19.18 10.25 -11.67
C SER A 228 -20.42 10.87 -12.31
N GLN A 229 -20.61 12.18 -12.08
CA GLN A 229 -21.51 13.13 -12.75
C GLN A 229 -23.02 12.81 -12.68
N ASN A 230 -23.82 13.88 -12.53
CA ASN A 230 -25.30 13.91 -12.46
C ASN A 230 -25.98 13.54 -11.13
N ARG A 231 -25.25 13.11 -10.08
CA ARG A 231 -25.84 12.93 -8.73
C ARG A 231 -25.37 14.03 -7.78
N ARG A 232 -26.30 14.68 -7.10
CA ARG A 232 -25.99 15.63 -6.02
C ARG A 232 -25.90 14.86 -4.72
N LEU A 233 -24.82 15.06 -3.96
CA LEU A 233 -24.73 14.51 -2.61
C LEU A 233 -25.84 15.15 -1.74
N PRO A 234 -26.57 14.35 -0.95
CA PRO A 234 -27.67 14.86 -0.14
C PRO A 234 -27.16 15.53 1.15
N PHE A 235 -26.21 16.48 1.04
CA PHE A 235 -25.61 17.18 2.17
C PHE A 235 -26.67 17.81 3.10
N HIS A 236 -27.79 18.27 2.54
CA HIS A 236 -28.89 18.88 3.27
C HIS A 236 -29.77 17.86 4.03
N SER A 237 -29.71 16.58 3.67
CA SER A 237 -30.47 15.51 4.34
C SER A 237 -29.74 14.95 5.56
N PHE A 238 -28.45 15.25 5.72
CA PHE A 238 -27.66 14.78 6.84
C PHE A 238 -27.73 15.75 8.02
N ASN A 239 -27.71 15.21 9.22
CA ASN A 239 -27.30 15.99 10.38
C ASN A 239 -25.77 16.09 10.37
N ASN A 240 -25.25 17.18 9.81
CA ASN A 240 -23.81 17.39 9.72
C ASN A 240 -23.11 17.35 11.09
N GLY A 241 -23.82 17.63 12.19
CA GLY A 241 -23.25 17.62 13.54
C GLY A 241 -22.81 16.26 14.07
N ILE A 242 -23.11 15.15 13.39
CA ILE A 242 -22.79 13.78 13.86
C ILE A 242 -21.92 12.96 12.89
N ILE A 243 -21.57 13.51 11.71
CA ILE A 243 -20.74 12.80 10.73
C ILE A 243 -19.29 12.75 11.22
N GLN A 244 -18.75 11.53 11.32
CA GLN A 244 -17.39 11.23 11.78
C GLN A 244 -16.47 10.78 10.64
N VAL A 245 -17.00 10.12 9.61
CA VAL A 245 -16.21 9.62 8.47
C VAL A 245 -16.86 10.07 7.17
N LEU A 246 -16.13 10.86 6.38
CA LEU A 246 -16.55 11.33 5.06
C LEU A 246 -15.50 10.96 4.02
N ASP A 247 -15.86 10.06 3.12
CA ASP A 247 -14.98 9.56 2.07
C ASP A 247 -15.61 9.77 0.69
N LEU A 248 -15.11 10.80 -0.01
CA LEU A 248 -15.58 11.24 -1.32
C LEU A 248 -14.50 11.00 -2.40
N GLU A 249 -13.61 10.02 -2.20
CA GLU A 249 -12.53 9.75 -3.15
C GLU A 249 -13.07 9.52 -4.57
N GLY A 250 -12.59 10.30 -5.54
CA GLY A 250 -12.96 10.19 -6.95
C GLY A 250 -14.33 10.77 -7.31
N TRP A 251 -15.00 11.45 -6.39
CA TRP A 251 -16.30 12.05 -6.65
C TRP A 251 -16.19 13.31 -7.51
N LYS A 252 -16.85 13.28 -8.68
CA LYS A 252 -16.86 14.41 -9.62
C LYS A 252 -17.96 15.43 -9.31
N GLY A 253 -17.71 16.71 -9.61
CA GLY A 253 -18.64 17.82 -9.35
C GLY A 253 -18.64 18.34 -7.91
N LEU A 254 -17.66 17.94 -7.10
CA LEU A 254 -17.43 18.54 -5.79
C LEU A 254 -16.68 19.87 -5.96
N THR A 255 -17.40 20.99 -5.80
CA THR A 255 -16.83 22.35 -5.85
C THR A 255 -16.46 22.89 -4.47
N ASN A 256 -15.62 23.93 -4.40
CA ASN A 256 -15.20 24.60 -3.16
C ASN A 256 -16.38 25.09 -2.29
N LYS A 257 -17.56 25.32 -2.89
CA LYS A 257 -18.77 25.70 -2.14
C LYS A 257 -19.19 24.65 -1.11
N HIS A 258 -18.99 23.37 -1.42
CA HIS A 258 -19.32 22.26 -0.52
C HIS A 258 -18.41 22.19 0.70
N MET A 259 -17.20 22.75 0.64
CA MET A 259 -16.29 22.76 1.78
C MET A 259 -16.89 23.52 2.97
N ASN A 260 -17.73 24.53 2.72
CA ASN A 260 -18.44 25.22 3.80
C ASN A 260 -19.38 24.30 4.58
N ASP A 261 -20.01 23.33 3.91
CA ASP A 261 -20.90 22.36 4.56
C ASP A 261 -20.10 21.26 5.27
N ILE A 262 -19.01 20.80 4.65
CA ILE A 262 -18.08 19.84 5.28
C ILE A 262 -17.47 20.44 6.56
N CYS A 263 -17.08 21.71 6.56
CA CYS A 263 -16.56 22.39 7.76
C CYS A 263 -17.60 22.61 8.86
N LYS A 264 -18.89 22.30 8.64
CA LYS A 264 -19.92 22.25 9.70
C LYS A 264 -19.97 20.90 10.41
N MET A 265 -19.25 19.89 9.91
CA MET A 265 -19.21 18.54 10.49
C MET A 265 -18.22 18.47 11.66
N LEU A 266 -18.57 19.09 12.79
CA LEU A 266 -17.62 19.36 13.87
C LEU A 266 -16.97 18.12 14.51
N VAL A 267 -17.63 16.96 14.44
CA VAL A 267 -17.13 15.67 14.98
C VAL A 267 -16.41 14.81 13.93
N LEU A 268 -16.08 15.38 12.76
CA LEU A 268 -15.43 14.67 11.67
C LEU A 268 -14.00 14.25 12.06
N LYS A 269 -13.71 12.96 11.94
CA LYS A 269 -12.41 12.33 12.21
C LYS A 269 -11.64 11.96 10.95
N TYR A 270 -12.36 11.58 9.89
CA TYR A 270 -11.77 11.18 8.61
C TYR A 270 -12.40 11.97 7.47
N LEU A 271 -11.56 12.67 6.70
CA LEU A 271 -11.96 13.36 5.47
C LEU A 271 -11.06 12.94 4.31
N SER A 272 -11.66 12.31 3.29
CA SER A 272 -11.00 12.05 2.01
C SER A 272 -11.70 12.80 0.89
N LEU A 273 -10.95 13.69 0.25
CA LEU A 273 -11.30 14.45 -0.95
C LEU A 273 -10.38 14.06 -2.11
N ARG A 274 -9.67 12.94 -1.98
CA ARG A 274 -8.69 12.50 -2.97
C ARG A 274 -9.32 12.38 -4.36
N ARG A 275 -8.62 12.81 -5.41
CA ARG A 275 -9.11 12.75 -6.81
C ARG A 275 -10.46 13.46 -7.01
N THR A 276 -10.68 14.57 -6.31
CA THR A 276 -11.81 15.47 -6.52
C THR A 276 -11.33 16.78 -7.15
N GLU A 277 -12.28 17.59 -7.61
CA GLU A 277 -12.05 18.89 -8.27
C GLU A 277 -11.89 20.05 -7.26
N ILE A 278 -11.66 19.74 -5.96
CA ILE A 278 -11.43 20.77 -4.94
C ILE A 278 -10.07 21.43 -5.18
N SER A 279 -10.09 22.77 -5.25
CA SER A 279 -8.89 23.59 -5.43
C SER A 279 -8.50 24.39 -4.19
N GLU A 280 -9.39 24.52 -3.20
CA GLU A 280 -9.14 25.33 -2.01
C GLU A 280 -9.68 24.67 -0.74
N ILE A 281 -8.90 24.75 0.33
CA ILE A 281 -9.34 24.42 1.69
C ILE A 281 -9.64 25.72 2.43
N PRO A 282 -10.87 25.97 2.89
CA PRO A 282 -11.23 27.23 3.53
C PRO A 282 -10.65 27.33 4.95
N SER A 283 -10.48 28.55 5.46
CA SER A 283 -10.03 28.79 6.85
C SER A 283 -10.93 28.14 7.90
N LYS A 284 -12.21 27.92 7.60
CA LYS A 284 -13.15 27.20 8.47
C LYS A 284 -12.74 25.76 8.78
N ILE A 285 -11.71 25.22 8.12
CA ILE A 285 -11.14 23.91 8.46
C ILE A 285 -10.71 23.82 9.93
N GLU A 286 -10.30 24.93 10.56
CA GLU A 286 -9.97 24.98 12.00
C GLU A 286 -11.12 24.48 12.90
N LYS A 287 -12.38 24.52 12.43
CA LYS A 287 -13.52 24.03 13.23
C LYS A 287 -13.53 22.51 13.39
N LEU A 288 -12.80 21.77 12.55
CA LEU A 288 -12.76 20.31 12.58
C LEU A 288 -11.73 19.80 13.60
N GLN A 289 -11.94 20.12 14.88
CA GLN A 289 -10.98 19.87 15.96
C GLN A 289 -10.71 18.37 16.25
N TYR A 290 -11.62 17.49 15.81
CA TYR A 290 -11.48 16.03 15.92
C TYR A 290 -10.88 15.36 14.68
N LEU A 291 -10.49 16.13 13.67
CA LEU A 291 -10.00 15.57 12.41
C LEU A 291 -8.65 14.88 12.62
N GLU A 292 -8.60 13.57 12.38
CA GLU A 292 -7.41 12.72 12.53
C GLU A 292 -6.73 12.48 11.17
N THR A 293 -7.50 12.36 10.10
CA THR A 293 -7.00 12.13 8.73
C THR A 293 -7.61 13.11 7.74
N LEU A 294 -6.74 13.82 7.02
CA LEU A 294 -7.09 14.63 5.85
C LEU A 294 -6.35 14.08 4.62
N ASP A 295 -7.11 13.60 3.64
CA ASP A 295 -6.58 13.11 2.37
C ASP A 295 -7.07 13.96 1.20
N ILE A 296 -6.19 14.82 0.71
CA ILE A 296 -6.40 15.74 -0.42
C ILE A 296 -5.41 15.43 -1.54
N ARG A 297 -4.95 14.18 -1.66
CA ARG A 297 -4.06 13.76 -2.76
C ARG A 297 -4.78 13.88 -4.09
N GLU A 298 -4.03 14.17 -5.15
CA GLU A 298 -4.57 14.22 -6.52
C GLU A 298 -5.77 15.19 -6.64
N THR A 299 -5.78 16.29 -5.88
CA THR A 299 -6.67 17.45 -6.06
C THR A 299 -5.88 18.64 -6.63
N ASP A 300 -6.54 19.77 -6.83
CA ASP A 300 -5.92 21.01 -7.32
C ASP A 300 -5.57 21.99 -6.17
N VAL A 301 -5.61 21.54 -4.93
CA VAL A 301 -5.20 22.36 -3.77
C VAL A 301 -3.71 22.65 -3.86
N GLY A 302 -3.34 23.93 -3.90
CA GLY A 302 -1.94 24.38 -3.93
C GLY A 302 -1.40 24.87 -2.59
N VAL A 303 -2.23 25.49 -1.76
CA VAL A 303 -1.82 26.11 -0.48
C VAL A 303 -2.80 25.73 0.61
N LEU A 304 -2.27 25.39 1.79
CA LEU A 304 -3.10 25.17 2.99
C LEU A 304 -3.34 26.50 3.72
N PRO A 305 -4.55 26.75 4.26
CA PRO A 305 -4.84 27.98 5.00
C PRO A 305 -4.11 28.02 6.35
N LYS A 306 -3.88 29.22 6.91
CA LYS A 306 -3.32 29.44 8.27
C LYS A 306 -4.15 28.82 9.42
N ALA A 307 -5.33 28.33 9.10
CA ALA A 307 -6.20 27.60 10.01
C ALA A 307 -5.77 26.14 10.17
N PHE A 308 -4.98 25.61 9.24
CA PHE A 308 -4.51 24.23 9.24
C PHE A 308 -3.70 23.90 10.49
N GLY A 309 -2.86 24.83 10.95
CA GLY A 309 -2.08 24.70 12.17
C GLY A 309 -2.86 24.46 13.46
N GLN A 310 -4.16 24.77 13.46
CA GLN A 310 -5.03 24.66 14.63
C GLN A 310 -5.64 23.26 14.80
N LEU A 311 -5.39 22.33 13.88
CA LEU A 311 -5.94 20.98 13.91
C LEU A 311 -5.16 20.07 14.88
N LYS A 312 -5.43 20.19 16.18
CA LYS A 312 -4.61 19.54 17.24
C LYS A 312 -4.61 18.01 17.21
N GLN A 313 -5.66 17.38 16.68
CA GLN A 313 -5.79 15.92 16.61
C GLN A 313 -5.35 15.30 15.27
N LEU A 314 -4.90 16.12 14.32
CA LEU A 314 -4.54 15.63 12.99
C LEU A 314 -3.31 14.73 13.06
N ARG A 315 -3.50 13.45 12.72
CA ARG A 315 -2.44 12.43 12.68
C ARG A 315 -1.85 12.28 11.28
N SER A 316 -2.67 12.43 10.23
CA SER A 316 -2.26 12.18 8.85
C SER A 316 -2.74 13.27 7.91
N MET A 317 -1.80 14.04 7.36
CA MET A 317 -2.02 14.92 6.21
C MET A 317 -1.41 14.29 4.97
N LEU A 318 -2.26 14.01 3.98
CA LEU A 318 -1.87 13.43 2.70
C LEU A 318 -2.29 14.38 1.59
N GLY A 319 -1.32 14.88 0.83
CA GLY A 319 -1.60 15.79 -0.26
C GLY A 319 -0.68 15.63 -1.46
N GLY A 320 -0.85 16.54 -2.41
CA GLY A 320 -0.10 16.58 -3.65
C GLY A 320 -0.36 15.38 -4.56
N ASN A 321 0.40 15.32 -5.64
CA ASN A 321 0.45 14.22 -6.57
C ASN A 321 1.91 13.99 -6.97
N LYS A 322 2.46 12.87 -6.52
CA LYS A 322 3.86 12.50 -6.76
C LYS A 322 4.15 12.35 -8.26
N ASN A 323 3.20 11.83 -9.03
CA ASN A 323 3.41 11.56 -10.46
C ASN A 323 3.44 12.85 -11.28
N THR A 324 2.62 13.84 -10.93
CA THR A 324 2.59 15.14 -11.62
C THR A 324 3.41 16.21 -10.90
N LYS A 325 4.20 15.81 -9.89
CA LYS A 325 4.97 16.71 -9.00
C LYS A 325 4.17 17.88 -8.41
N LYS A 326 2.83 17.74 -8.28
CA LYS A 326 1.99 18.74 -7.59
C LYS A 326 2.22 18.60 -6.09
N ALA A 327 2.43 19.71 -5.39
CA ALA A 327 2.82 19.73 -4.00
C ALA A 327 2.08 20.86 -3.25
N LEU A 328 1.95 20.71 -1.93
CA LEU A 328 1.22 21.65 -1.07
C LEU A 328 2.17 22.61 -0.37
N LYS A 329 1.96 23.91 -0.55
CA LYS A 329 2.63 24.91 0.28
C LYS A 329 1.98 24.93 1.66
N LEU A 330 2.81 24.78 2.69
CA LEU A 330 2.39 24.95 4.08
C LEU A 330 2.17 26.45 4.36
N PRO A 331 1.20 26.79 5.22
CA PRO A 331 0.93 28.19 5.54
C PRO A 331 2.11 28.81 6.28
N HIS A 332 2.28 30.12 6.12
CA HIS A 332 3.13 30.91 7.00
C HIS A 332 2.51 30.98 8.39
N GLU A 333 3.02 30.19 9.32
CA GLU A 333 2.54 30.15 10.70
C GLU A 333 3.68 30.28 11.71
N LYS A 334 3.52 31.26 12.61
CA LYS A 334 4.10 31.24 13.96
C LYS A 334 3.04 30.66 14.90
N ASN A 335 2.70 29.38 14.76
CA ASN A 335 1.81 28.77 15.74
C ASN A 335 2.47 28.81 17.11
N LYS A 336 1.72 29.25 18.12
CA LYS A 336 2.18 29.20 19.50
C LYS A 336 2.31 27.76 20.02
N GLU A 337 1.52 26.83 19.46
CA GLU A 337 1.50 25.42 19.86
C GLU A 337 1.73 24.49 18.65
N PRO A 338 2.65 23.51 18.74
CA PRO A 338 2.91 22.57 17.67
C PRO A 338 1.83 21.48 17.53
N MET A 339 1.64 20.97 16.32
CA MET A 339 0.75 19.84 16.01
C MET A 339 1.34 18.50 16.49
N LYS A 340 1.37 18.28 17.81
CA LYS A 340 2.02 17.11 18.45
C LYS A 340 1.45 15.75 18.02
N ALA A 341 0.20 15.71 17.57
CA ALA A 341 -0.45 14.47 17.11
C ALA A 341 0.00 14.02 15.71
N LEU A 342 0.62 14.91 14.93
CA LEU A 342 0.92 14.65 13.52
C LEU A 342 2.00 13.57 13.35
N ARG A 343 1.63 12.50 12.65
CA ARG A 343 2.50 11.34 12.37
C ARG A 343 2.90 11.25 10.90
N ILE A 344 2.04 11.71 9.99
CA ILE A 344 2.29 11.66 8.54
C ILE A 344 2.06 13.05 7.95
N LEU A 345 3.11 13.59 7.35
CA LEU A 345 3.08 14.81 6.54
C LEU A 345 3.63 14.47 5.15
N SER A 346 2.75 14.44 4.15
CA SER A 346 3.12 13.94 2.82
C SER A 346 2.62 14.83 1.70
N GLY A 347 3.50 15.10 0.74
CA GLY A 347 3.20 15.83 -0.49
C GLY A 347 3.30 17.33 -0.36
N ILE A 348 4.27 17.81 0.42
CA ILE A 348 4.50 19.24 0.64
C ILE A 348 5.52 19.82 -0.35
N GLU A 349 5.43 21.12 -0.56
CA GLU A 349 6.42 21.97 -1.23
C GLU A 349 7.14 22.81 -0.18
N ILE A 350 8.46 22.89 -0.29
CA ILE A 350 9.29 23.82 0.49
C ILE A 350 9.98 24.76 -0.48
N GLY A 351 9.61 26.04 -0.41
CA GLY A 351 10.25 27.13 -1.16
C GLY A 351 11.08 28.04 -0.27
N GLU A 352 11.89 28.91 -0.86
CA GLU A 352 12.76 29.86 -0.13
C GLU A 352 12.01 30.68 0.93
N ASP A 353 10.81 31.17 0.58
CA ASP A 353 9.97 31.97 1.48
C ASP A 353 9.27 31.13 2.57
N SER A 354 9.45 29.81 2.60
CA SER A 354 8.70 28.93 3.50
C SER A 354 9.11 29.07 4.96
N SER A 355 8.44 29.96 5.70
CA SER A 355 8.62 30.07 7.15
C SER A 355 8.16 28.83 7.92
N ALA A 356 7.38 27.94 7.28
CA ALA A 356 6.92 26.68 7.87
C ALA A 356 8.06 25.68 8.13
N VAL A 357 9.23 25.84 7.49
CA VAL A 357 10.39 24.97 7.75
C VAL A 357 10.85 25.10 9.20
N ALA A 358 10.83 26.31 9.75
CA ALA A 358 11.22 26.58 11.13
C ALA A 358 10.32 25.90 12.17
N SER A 359 9.11 25.45 11.83
CA SER A 359 8.25 24.72 12.76
C SER A 359 8.34 23.19 12.60
N LEU A 360 9.02 22.68 11.55
CA LEU A 360 9.15 21.24 11.31
C LEU A 360 9.85 20.51 12.46
N HIS A 361 10.89 21.12 13.04
CA HIS A 361 11.61 20.52 14.18
C HIS A 361 10.71 20.27 15.40
N GLN A 362 9.57 20.96 15.52
CA GLN A 362 8.62 20.79 16.63
C GLN A 362 7.72 19.56 16.46
N LEU A 363 7.70 18.96 15.26
CA LEU A 363 6.89 17.79 14.93
C LEU A 363 7.60 16.49 15.34
N THR A 364 8.05 16.39 16.59
CA THR A 364 8.82 15.22 17.11
C THR A 364 8.06 13.90 17.04
N GLY A 365 6.72 13.97 16.96
CA GLY A 365 5.86 12.81 16.75
C GLY A 365 5.87 12.26 15.32
N LEU A 366 6.46 12.95 14.35
CA LEU A 366 6.39 12.60 12.94
C LEU A 366 7.07 11.25 12.67
N ARG A 367 6.45 10.42 11.84
CA ARG A 367 6.95 9.11 11.41
C ARG A 367 7.18 9.05 9.91
N LYS A 368 6.47 9.87 9.14
CA LYS A 368 6.67 10.01 7.70
C LYS A 368 6.68 11.48 7.28
N LEU A 369 7.75 11.88 6.61
CA LEU A 369 7.88 13.15 5.91
C LEU A 369 8.08 12.87 4.41
N ALA A 370 7.26 13.47 3.55
CA ALA A 370 7.45 13.41 2.10
C ALA A 370 7.34 14.80 1.47
N ILE A 371 8.47 15.29 0.97
CA ILE A 371 8.62 16.56 0.24
C ILE A 371 8.63 16.21 -1.25
N TYR A 372 7.63 16.70 -2.00
CA TYR A 372 7.50 16.41 -3.44
C TYR A 372 8.13 17.48 -4.31
N LYS A 373 8.34 18.68 -3.77
CA LYS A 373 8.96 19.79 -4.48
C LYS A 373 9.81 20.61 -3.52
N LEU A 374 11.04 20.88 -3.91
CA LEU A 374 12.00 21.64 -3.13
C LEU A 374 12.59 22.74 -4.01
N ASN A 375 12.33 23.99 -3.65
CA ASN A 375 12.74 25.19 -4.38
C ASN A 375 13.48 26.15 -3.42
N ILE A 376 14.66 25.74 -2.97
CA ILE A 376 15.47 26.50 -2.01
C ILE A 376 16.86 26.78 -2.58
N ARG A 377 17.45 27.91 -2.20
CA ARG A 377 18.81 28.28 -2.59
C ARG A 377 19.82 27.55 -1.71
N GLU A 378 20.87 27.04 -2.33
CA GLU A 378 21.99 26.42 -1.61
C GLU A 378 22.61 27.41 -0.62
N GLY A 379 22.88 26.95 0.61
CA GLY A 379 23.47 27.77 1.67
C GLY A 379 22.53 28.83 2.28
N GLY A 380 21.31 28.98 1.76
CA GLY A 380 20.30 29.90 2.28
C GLY A 380 19.81 29.57 3.69
N GLN A 381 19.05 30.49 4.29
CA GLN A 381 18.52 30.30 5.65
C GLN A 381 17.56 29.10 5.72
N THR A 382 16.63 29.00 4.76
CA THR A 382 15.65 27.91 4.67
C THR A 382 16.32 26.56 4.44
N PHE A 383 17.43 26.55 3.69
CA PHE A 383 18.26 25.36 3.47
C PHE A 383 18.86 24.82 4.78
N LYS A 384 19.51 25.69 5.56
CA LYS A 384 20.10 25.32 6.86
C LYS A 384 19.03 24.87 7.86
N GLN A 385 17.89 25.56 7.89
CA GLN A 385 16.76 25.22 8.75
C GLN A 385 16.13 23.86 8.39
N LEU A 386 16.01 23.55 7.09
CA LEU A 386 15.48 22.27 6.65
C LEU A 386 16.42 21.13 7.01
N HIS A 387 17.72 21.30 6.75
CA HIS A 387 18.76 20.31 7.06
C HIS A 387 18.74 19.93 8.56
N SER A 388 18.86 20.93 9.43
CA SER A 388 18.76 20.76 10.90
C SER A 388 17.43 20.17 11.36
N SER A 389 16.30 20.58 10.75
CA SER A 389 14.99 20.01 11.09
C SER A 389 14.90 18.53 10.74
N ILE A 390 15.42 18.12 9.58
CA ILE A 390 15.43 16.71 9.17
C ILE A 390 16.33 15.90 10.09
N GLU A 391 17.52 16.39 10.42
CA GLU A 391 18.44 15.73 11.36
C GLU A 391 17.78 15.51 12.73
N TYR A 392 17.16 16.56 13.27
CA TYR A 392 16.44 16.47 14.53
C TYR A 392 15.25 15.49 14.47
N LEU A 393 14.43 15.55 13.42
CA LEU A 393 13.31 14.62 13.25
C LEU A 393 13.77 13.17 13.12
N CYS A 394 14.91 12.93 12.46
CA CYS A 394 15.52 11.61 12.38
C CYS A 394 15.91 11.08 13.76
N SER A 395 16.42 11.94 14.65
CA SER A 395 16.70 11.57 16.05
C SER A 395 15.43 11.24 16.85
N CYS A 396 14.29 11.85 16.51
CA CYS A 396 12.99 11.66 17.16
C CYS A 396 12.18 10.45 16.66
N GLY A 397 12.78 9.61 15.80
CA GLY A 397 12.17 8.37 15.33
C GLY A 397 11.38 8.49 14.02
N LEU A 398 11.82 9.37 13.11
CA LEU A 398 11.32 9.38 11.73
C LEU A 398 11.61 8.03 11.06
N GLN A 399 10.57 7.40 10.47
CA GLN A 399 10.65 6.07 9.87
C GLN A 399 10.68 6.10 8.34
N THR A 400 10.10 7.14 7.73
CA THR A 400 10.07 7.31 6.28
C THR A 400 10.40 8.74 5.89
N LEU A 401 11.42 8.89 5.07
CA LEU A 401 11.82 10.16 4.47
C LEU A 401 11.77 10.03 2.96
N ALA A 402 11.02 10.92 2.31
CA ALA A 402 10.99 11.04 0.86
C ALA A 402 11.27 12.49 0.47
N ILE A 403 12.30 12.72 -0.35
CA ILE A 403 12.69 14.05 -0.82
C ILE A 403 12.83 13.99 -2.34
N ASN A 404 12.13 14.91 -3.01
CA ASN A 404 12.37 15.23 -4.41
C ASN A 404 12.96 16.63 -4.52
N ASP A 405 14.22 16.69 -4.92
CA ASP A 405 15.04 17.89 -5.06
C ASP A 405 15.52 18.00 -6.51
N GLU A 406 14.85 18.85 -7.28
CA GLU A 406 15.20 19.06 -8.70
C GLU A 406 16.56 19.77 -8.84
N SER A 407 16.93 20.63 -7.88
CA SER A 407 18.23 21.29 -7.88
C SER A 407 19.38 20.36 -7.51
N SER A 408 19.07 19.25 -6.83
CA SER A 408 20.01 18.26 -6.28
C SER A 408 20.95 18.78 -5.17
N ASN A 409 21.05 20.09 -4.97
CA ASN A 409 21.95 20.72 -3.99
C ASN A 409 21.64 20.28 -2.55
N PHE A 410 20.36 20.15 -2.19
CA PHE A 410 19.97 19.78 -0.84
C PHE A 410 20.26 18.31 -0.56
N ILE A 411 19.88 17.41 -1.47
CA ILE A 411 20.13 15.97 -1.28
C ILE A 411 21.64 15.66 -1.27
N ASN A 412 22.44 16.37 -2.06
CA ASN A 412 23.90 16.24 -2.05
C ASN A 412 24.52 16.73 -0.74
N SER A 413 23.90 17.70 -0.06
CA SER A 413 24.34 18.15 1.27
C SER A 413 24.00 17.19 2.42
N LEU A 414 23.14 16.20 2.21
CA LEU A 414 22.73 15.27 3.29
C LEU A 414 23.88 14.44 3.84
N ASP A 415 24.99 14.29 3.10
CA ASP A 415 26.17 13.57 3.59
C ASP A 415 26.87 14.30 4.76
N THR A 416 26.61 15.60 4.91
CA THR A 416 27.17 16.44 6.00
C THR A 416 26.43 16.31 7.33
N MET A 417 25.36 15.49 7.39
CA MET A 417 24.61 15.26 8.63
C MET A 417 25.52 14.62 9.70
N THR A 418 25.54 15.18 10.89
CA THR A 418 26.39 14.71 11.99
C THR A 418 25.84 13.44 12.64
N ALA A 419 24.52 13.26 12.62
CA ALA A 419 23.83 12.09 13.15
C ALA A 419 23.10 11.31 12.04
N PRO A 420 23.50 10.06 11.75
CA PRO A 420 22.84 9.23 10.74
C PRO A 420 21.43 8.80 11.21
N PRO A 421 20.45 8.70 10.30
CA PRO A 421 19.05 8.52 10.66
C PRO A 421 18.67 7.05 10.95
N ARG A 422 19.11 6.53 12.10
CA ARG A 422 19.08 5.09 12.47
C ARG A 422 17.70 4.40 12.49
N TYR A 423 16.62 5.16 12.61
CA TYR A 423 15.25 4.64 12.67
C TYR A 423 14.55 4.57 11.30
N ILE A 424 15.20 5.00 10.23
CA ILE A 424 14.62 4.97 8.90
C ILE A 424 14.42 3.52 8.43
N ILE A 425 13.19 3.22 8.03
CA ILE A 425 12.76 1.96 7.44
C ILE A 425 12.52 2.13 5.93
N GLY A 426 12.18 3.34 5.48
CA GLY A 426 11.99 3.66 4.06
C GLY A 426 12.63 4.99 3.68
N LEU A 427 13.57 4.95 2.74
CA LEU A 427 14.25 6.13 2.22
C LEU A 427 13.96 6.27 0.73
N GLU A 428 13.57 7.47 0.33
CA GLU A 428 13.35 7.83 -1.07
C GLU A 428 14.03 9.18 -1.36
N LEU A 429 15.06 9.16 -2.19
CA LEU A 429 15.81 10.33 -2.61
C LEU A 429 15.70 10.47 -4.13
N SER A 430 15.33 11.66 -4.59
CA SER A 430 15.16 11.97 -6.00
C SER A 430 15.88 13.26 -6.33
N GLY A 431 16.86 13.16 -7.24
CA GLY A 431 17.69 14.23 -7.79
C GLY A 431 19.06 13.69 -8.24
N LYS A 432 19.81 14.53 -8.97
CA LYS A 432 21.13 14.23 -9.54
C LYS A 432 22.21 14.14 -8.47
N MET A 433 22.39 12.93 -7.95
CA MET A 433 23.47 12.58 -7.03
C MET A 433 24.53 11.80 -7.79
N GLU A 434 25.80 12.19 -7.65
CA GLU A 434 26.92 11.38 -8.11
C GLU A 434 27.14 10.17 -7.19
N ARG A 435 26.97 10.37 -5.88
CA ARG A 435 27.02 9.31 -4.86
C ARG A 435 25.89 9.52 -3.88
N PRO A 436 25.16 8.46 -3.51
CA PRO A 436 24.21 8.56 -2.41
C PRO A 436 24.94 8.79 -1.08
N PRO A 437 24.28 9.37 -0.05
CA PRO A 437 24.91 9.65 1.23
C PRO A 437 25.57 8.43 1.88
N GLN A 438 26.79 8.60 2.38
CA GLN A 438 27.63 7.55 2.96
C GLN A 438 27.03 6.92 4.21
N TRP A 439 26.26 7.69 4.98
CA TRP A 439 25.56 7.18 6.15
C TRP A 439 24.48 6.14 5.82
N ILE A 440 24.09 5.97 4.55
CA ILE A 440 23.09 4.94 4.17
C ILE A 440 23.55 3.56 4.61
N LYS A 441 24.86 3.26 4.53
CA LYS A 441 25.43 1.96 4.95
C LYS A 441 25.18 1.64 6.44
N GLU A 442 24.90 2.65 7.27
CA GLU A 442 24.65 2.50 8.69
C GLU A 442 23.17 2.23 9.02
N LEU A 443 22.29 2.23 8.03
CA LEU A 443 20.85 2.07 8.22
C LEU A 443 20.43 0.60 8.36
N ASN A 444 20.74 0.01 9.52
CA ASN A 444 20.44 -1.39 9.84
C ASN A 444 18.95 -1.77 9.79
N ASN A 445 18.05 -0.79 9.84
CA ASN A 445 16.60 -1.00 9.76
C ASN A 445 15.99 -0.66 8.39
N LEU A 446 16.81 -0.22 7.43
CA LEU A 446 16.33 0.16 6.11
C LEU A 446 15.76 -1.06 5.39
N TYR A 447 14.47 -1.01 5.10
CA TYR A 447 13.74 -2.05 4.43
C TYR A 447 13.50 -1.72 2.95
N LYS A 448 13.32 -0.43 2.65
CA LYS A 448 13.07 0.09 1.32
C LYS A 448 14.02 1.23 1.00
N LEU A 449 14.76 1.11 -0.10
CA LEU A 449 15.52 2.20 -0.70
C LEU A 449 15.00 2.53 -2.10
N THR A 450 14.76 3.82 -2.36
CA THR A 450 14.43 4.32 -3.70
C THR A 450 15.36 5.47 -4.05
N LEU A 451 16.12 5.31 -5.14
CA LEU A 451 17.00 6.34 -5.69
C LEU A 451 16.45 6.73 -7.07
N SER A 452 16.16 8.01 -7.26
CA SER A 452 15.62 8.51 -8.52
C SER A 452 16.50 9.61 -9.10
N VAL A 453 16.62 9.66 -10.42
CA VAL A 453 17.42 10.68 -11.12
C VAL A 453 18.91 10.68 -10.67
N THR A 454 19.40 9.55 -10.17
CA THR A 454 20.74 9.40 -9.59
C THR A 454 21.69 8.73 -10.59
N VAL A 455 22.96 9.12 -10.60
CA VAL A 455 24.02 8.42 -11.34
C VAL A 455 24.26 7.08 -10.64
N LEU A 456 23.94 5.98 -11.32
CA LEU A 456 23.99 4.64 -10.72
C LEU A 456 25.26 3.92 -11.18
N ARG A 457 26.12 3.62 -10.21
CA ARG A 457 27.44 3.02 -10.46
C ARG A 457 27.69 1.81 -9.55
N THR A 458 28.72 1.03 -9.88
CA THR A 458 29.18 -0.11 -9.08
C THR A 458 29.52 0.28 -7.62
N ASP A 459 30.05 1.48 -7.38
CA ASP A 459 30.32 1.98 -6.02
C ASP A 459 29.05 2.21 -5.20
N THR A 460 27.93 2.59 -5.85
CA THR A 460 26.62 2.71 -5.20
C THR A 460 26.16 1.36 -4.67
N PHE A 461 26.28 0.29 -5.46
CA PHE A 461 25.94 -1.06 -5.00
C PHE A 461 26.87 -1.51 -3.87
N LYS A 462 28.19 -1.25 -3.97
CA LYS A 462 29.15 -1.55 -2.90
C LYS A 462 28.81 -0.87 -1.58
N LEU A 463 28.27 0.36 -1.60
CA LEU A 463 27.88 1.09 -0.40
C LEU A 463 26.69 0.43 0.33
N ILE A 464 25.71 -0.07 -0.41
CA ILE A 464 24.42 -0.53 0.14
C ILE A 464 24.31 -2.06 0.27
N GLN A 465 25.31 -2.81 -0.21
CA GLN A 465 25.28 -4.28 -0.25
C GLN A 465 25.19 -4.93 1.14
N ASP A 466 25.72 -4.28 2.18
CA ASP A 466 25.79 -4.87 3.53
C ASP A 466 24.54 -4.57 4.39
N LEU A 467 23.53 -3.92 3.82
CA LEU A 467 22.31 -3.58 4.55
C LEU A 467 21.52 -4.83 4.95
N PRO A 468 21.35 -5.12 6.25
CA PRO A 468 20.90 -6.43 6.70
C PRO A 468 19.41 -6.68 6.48
N LYS A 469 18.58 -5.63 6.40
CA LYS A 469 17.12 -5.73 6.27
C LYS A 469 16.58 -5.19 4.95
N LEU A 470 17.45 -4.79 4.02
CA LEU A 470 17.04 -4.21 2.75
C LEU A 470 16.29 -5.25 1.94
N PHE A 471 14.98 -5.07 1.78
CA PHE A 471 14.11 -5.99 1.06
C PHE A 471 13.84 -5.53 -0.37
N THR A 472 13.73 -4.21 -0.59
CA THR A 472 13.54 -3.66 -1.94
C THR A 472 14.50 -2.52 -2.22
N LEU A 473 15.12 -2.60 -3.40
CA LEU A 473 15.87 -1.53 -4.03
C LEU A 473 15.12 -1.12 -5.30
N THR A 474 14.85 0.18 -5.44
CA THR A 474 14.21 0.73 -6.64
C THR A 474 15.04 1.87 -7.18
N PHE A 475 15.45 1.72 -8.43
CA PHE A 475 16.04 2.77 -9.23
C PHE A 475 15.00 3.33 -10.19
N THR A 476 14.92 4.66 -10.32
CA THR A 476 13.98 5.30 -11.25
C THR A 476 14.63 6.46 -12.00
N LEU A 477 14.59 6.43 -13.32
CA LEU A 477 15.13 7.46 -14.21
C LEU A 477 14.21 7.63 -15.43
N SER A 478 13.13 8.38 -15.27
CA SER A 478 12.13 8.57 -16.33
C SER A 478 12.32 9.90 -17.02
N ALA A 479 12.59 9.89 -18.32
CA ALA A 479 12.47 11.09 -19.14
C ALA A 479 11.01 11.57 -19.16
N ALA A 480 10.74 12.77 -18.66
CA ALA A 480 9.67 13.54 -19.26
C ALA A 480 10.17 13.97 -20.65
N LYS A 481 9.27 14.05 -21.64
CA LYS A 481 9.65 14.45 -23.01
C LYS A 481 10.48 15.74 -22.95
N ASP A 482 11.71 15.69 -23.48
CA ASP A 482 12.73 16.76 -23.53
C ASP A 482 13.48 17.13 -22.23
N ASP A 483 13.86 16.14 -21.41
CA ASP A 483 14.75 16.37 -20.26
C ASP A 483 16.23 16.12 -20.61
N ARG A 484 16.95 17.19 -21.02
CA ARG A 484 18.40 17.14 -21.35
C ARG A 484 19.22 16.55 -20.19
N ASP A 485 18.81 16.81 -18.95
CA ASP A 485 19.51 16.35 -17.75
C ASP A 485 19.55 14.82 -17.64
N ILE A 486 18.56 14.11 -18.17
CA ILE A 486 18.52 12.64 -18.13
C ILE A 486 19.45 12.03 -19.16
N VAL A 487 19.57 12.65 -20.34
CA VAL A 487 20.56 12.24 -21.35
C VAL A 487 21.96 12.40 -20.78
N ASP A 488 22.23 13.54 -20.11
CA ASP A 488 23.51 13.79 -19.46
C ASP A 488 23.80 12.77 -18.35
N ILE A 489 22.82 12.43 -17.50
CA ILE A 489 22.98 11.39 -16.47
C ILE A 489 23.28 10.01 -17.08
N LEU A 490 22.63 9.67 -18.20
CA LEU A 490 22.86 8.40 -18.89
C LEU A 490 24.25 8.35 -19.54
N GLU A 491 24.68 9.44 -20.16
CA GLU A 491 26.03 9.57 -20.70
C GLU A 491 27.09 9.55 -19.59
N GLU A 492 26.86 10.23 -18.45
CA GLU A 492 27.72 10.16 -17.28
C GLU A 492 27.81 8.73 -16.74
N ASN A 493 26.70 8.00 -16.64
CA ASN A 493 26.72 6.59 -16.27
C ASN A 493 27.58 5.77 -17.24
N LYS A 494 27.52 6.03 -18.56
CA LYS A 494 28.29 5.33 -19.60
C LYS A 494 29.78 5.71 -19.62
N GLN A 495 30.12 6.95 -19.27
CA GLN A 495 31.51 7.42 -19.25
C GLN A 495 32.23 7.00 -17.97
N LEU A 496 31.52 6.97 -16.83
CA LEU A 496 32.08 6.65 -15.52
C LEU A 496 32.05 5.15 -15.17
N THR A 497 31.38 4.35 -15.99
CA THR A 497 31.43 2.89 -15.94
C THR A 497 32.04 2.38 -17.24
N ASP A 498 32.53 1.14 -17.30
CA ASP A 498 32.97 0.51 -18.56
C ASP A 498 31.77 0.16 -19.46
N ARG A 499 30.77 1.07 -19.54
CA ARG A 499 29.43 0.91 -20.11
C ARG A 499 28.64 -0.25 -19.51
N GLU A 500 28.97 -0.64 -18.28
CA GLU A 500 28.39 -1.77 -17.57
C GLU A 500 28.34 -1.50 -16.07
N ILE A 501 27.17 -1.74 -15.47
CA ILE A 501 26.96 -1.69 -14.03
C ILE A 501 27.15 -3.11 -13.49
N ILE A 502 28.25 -3.32 -12.76
CA ILE A 502 28.57 -4.60 -12.16
C ILE A 502 28.05 -4.64 -10.72
N ILE A 503 27.18 -5.60 -10.43
CA ILE A 503 26.69 -5.85 -9.08
C ILE A 503 27.71 -6.74 -8.35
N PRO A 504 28.31 -6.27 -7.24
CA PRO A 504 29.37 -6.99 -6.54
C PRO A 504 28.84 -8.27 -5.85
N PRO A 505 29.70 -9.30 -5.68
CA PRO A 505 29.33 -10.52 -4.98
C PRO A 505 29.38 -10.36 -3.45
N GLY A 506 28.66 -11.22 -2.72
CA GLY A 506 28.79 -11.34 -1.26
C GLY A 506 27.87 -10.44 -0.42
N GLY A 507 27.01 -9.65 -1.04
CA GLY A 507 26.06 -8.76 -0.35
C GLY A 507 24.58 -9.01 -0.67
N PHE A 508 23.72 -8.11 -0.21
CA PHE A 508 22.27 -8.08 -0.40
C PHE A 508 21.54 -9.34 0.11
N LYS A 509 21.90 -9.78 1.31
CA LYS A 509 21.39 -11.04 1.92
C LYS A 509 19.88 -11.10 2.08
N SER A 510 19.22 -9.95 2.19
CA SER A 510 17.77 -9.85 2.44
C SER A 510 16.99 -9.25 1.27
N LEU A 511 17.67 -8.88 0.18
CA LEU A 511 17.05 -8.22 -0.96
C LEU A 511 16.23 -9.25 -1.74
N LYS A 512 14.91 -9.06 -1.78
CA LYS A 512 13.99 -9.96 -2.50
C LYS A 512 13.46 -9.36 -3.79
N LEU A 513 13.51 -8.04 -3.91
CA LEU A 513 12.93 -7.31 -5.03
C LEU A 513 13.83 -6.19 -5.52
N LEU A 514 14.27 -6.31 -6.76
CA LEU A 514 15.07 -5.30 -7.45
C LEU A 514 14.24 -4.66 -8.56
N ARG A 515 14.19 -3.33 -8.61
CA ARG A 515 13.40 -2.60 -9.61
C ARG A 515 14.23 -1.57 -10.35
N PHE A 516 14.13 -1.58 -11.67
CA PHE A 516 14.75 -0.63 -12.58
C PHE A 516 13.70 -0.01 -13.50
N PHE A 517 13.32 1.22 -13.22
CA PHE A 517 12.36 1.95 -14.03
C PHE A 517 13.06 3.12 -14.71
N ALA A 518 13.61 2.90 -15.89
CA ALA A 518 14.42 3.89 -16.58
C ALA A 518 14.09 3.95 -18.07
N THR A 519 14.14 5.12 -18.70
CA THR A 519 13.95 5.23 -20.17
C THR A 519 14.94 4.34 -20.91
N LEU A 520 16.21 4.39 -20.52
CA LEU A 520 17.26 3.47 -20.94
C LEU A 520 17.76 2.70 -19.72
N VAL A 521 17.74 1.37 -19.79
CA VAL A 521 18.43 0.53 -18.80
C VAL A 521 19.80 0.13 -19.36
N PRO A 522 20.91 0.59 -18.73
CA PRO A 522 22.25 0.23 -19.17
C PRO A 522 22.54 -1.24 -18.92
N ARG A 523 23.65 -1.74 -19.49
CA ARG A 523 24.09 -3.12 -19.25
C ARG A 523 24.25 -3.37 -17.76
N LEU A 524 23.54 -4.39 -17.28
CA LEU A 524 23.52 -4.80 -15.87
C LEU A 524 24.06 -6.21 -15.74
N SER A 525 25.15 -6.35 -14.98
CA SER A 525 25.84 -7.62 -14.87
C SER A 525 25.99 -8.05 -13.41
N PHE A 526 25.55 -9.26 -13.11
CA PHE A 526 25.76 -9.90 -11.82
C PHE A 526 27.13 -10.60 -11.85
N ALA A 527 28.00 -10.27 -10.89
CA ALA A 527 29.38 -10.74 -10.92
C ALA A 527 29.49 -12.28 -10.93
N LEU A 528 30.07 -12.82 -12.01
CA LEU A 528 30.36 -14.24 -12.21
C LEU A 528 31.57 -14.66 -11.35
N THR A 529 31.35 -14.81 -10.05
CA THR A 529 32.38 -15.25 -9.09
C THR A 529 31.90 -16.48 -8.32
N GLY A 530 32.81 -17.20 -7.66
CA GLY A 530 32.45 -18.32 -6.77
C GLY A 530 31.65 -17.93 -5.51
N LYS A 531 31.33 -16.65 -5.32
CA LYS A 531 30.53 -16.12 -4.21
C LYS A 531 29.13 -15.75 -4.71
N GLU A 532 28.11 -16.03 -3.89
CA GLU A 532 26.72 -15.72 -4.24
C GLU A 532 26.48 -14.20 -4.37
N VAL A 533 25.75 -13.83 -5.41
CA VAL A 533 25.26 -12.47 -5.66
C VAL A 533 23.77 -12.44 -5.28
N MET A 534 23.36 -11.50 -4.42
CA MET A 534 21.96 -11.30 -4.01
C MET A 534 21.19 -12.61 -3.70
N PRO A 535 21.60 -13.38 -2.67
CA PRO A 535 21.17 -14.77 -2.48
C PRO A 535 19.67 -14.95 -2.21
N ALA A 536 18.96 -13.90 -1.77
CA ALA A 536 17.53 -13.92 -1.51
C ALA A 536 16.68 -13.27 -2.62
N LEU A 537 17.27 -12.86 -3.74
CA LEU A 537 16.56 -12.14 -4.80
C LEU A 537 15.55 -13.06 -5.48
N GLU A 538 14.26 -12.77 -5.31
CA GLU A 538 13.15 -13.56 -5.84
C GLU A 538 12.60 -12.98 -7.14
N ARG A 539 12.67 -11.64 -7.30
CA ARG A 539 12.04 -10.95 -8.43
C ARG A 539 12.80 -9.71 -8.89
N ILE A 540 12.89 -9.54 -10.20
CA ILE A 540 13.38 -8.34 -10.87
C ILE A 540 12.23 -7.70 -11.67
N ASP A 541 11.93 -6.42 -11.42
CA ASP A 541 11.01 -5.64 -12.26
C ASP A 541 11.80 -4.61 -13.08
N MET A 542 11.63 -4.60 -14.39
CA MET A 542 12.25 -3.62 -15.27
C MET A 542 11.18 -2.95 -16.13
N ARG A 543 11.25 -1.63 -16.25
CA ARG A 543 10.41 -0.84 -17.17
C ARG A 543 11.30 0.09 -17.95
N PHE A 544 11.24 0.01 -19.28
CA PHE A 544 12.13 0.75 -20.15
C PHE A 544 11.58 0.96 -21.55
N GLU A 545 12.15 1.94 -22.25
CA GLU A 545 12.01 2.13 -23.69
C GLU A 545 13.19 1.52 -24.44
N ALA A 546 14.40 1.62 -23.88
CA ALA A 546 15.61 1.01 -24.41
C ALA A 546 16.31 0.13 -23.35
N PHE A 547 16.88 -0.99 -23.77
CA PHE A 547 17.51 -1.97 -22.88
C PHE A 547 18.80 -2.50 -23.50
N GLU A 548 19.92 -2.42 -22.78
CA GLU A 548 21.23 -2.85 -23.29
C GLU A 548 21.62 -4.28 -22.85
N GLY A 549 20.80 -4.92 -22.02
CA GLY A 549 20.96 -6.31 -21.60
C GLY A 549 21.15 -6.51 -20.09
N ILE A 550 20.86 -7.73 -19.64
CA ILE A 550 21.06 -8.21 -18.28
C ILE A 550 21.83 -9.52 -18.33
N TYR A 551 22.93 -9.62 -17.60
CA TYR A 551 23.89 -10.73 -17.71
C TYR A 551 24.20 -11.32 -16.33
N GLY A 552 24.48 -12.63 -16.27
CA GLY A 552 24.78 -13.30 -15.00
C GLY A 552 23.55 -13.64 -14.16
N ILE A 553 22.33 -13.55 -14.71
CA ILE A 553 21.10 -13.87 -13.96
C ILE A 553 21.00 -15.35 -13.60
N GLU A 554 21.66 -16.22 -14.36
CA GLU A 554 21.81 -17.64 -14.10
C GLU A 554 22.55 -17.95 -12.80
N THR A 555 23.29 -16.98 -12.25
CA THR A 555 23.97 -17.10 -10.96
C THR A 555 23.02 -16.89 -9.76
N LEU A 556 21.83 -16.32 -10.00
CA LEU A 556 20.88 -15.91 -8.96
C LEU A 556 19.99 -17.09 -8.55
N LYS A 557 20.45 -17.88 -7.58
CA LYS A 557 19.83 -19.16 -7.18
C LYS A 557 18.36 -19.06 -6.73
N SER A 558 17.94 -17.92 -6.19
CA SER A 558 16.59 -17.72 -5.65
C SER A 558 15.66 -16.98 -6.62
N LEU A 559 16.15 -16.58 -7.80
CA LEU A 559 15.38 -15.77 -8.73
C LEU A 559 14.29 -16.61 -9.38
N GLN A 560 13.04 -16.17 -9.23
CA GLN A 560 11.86 -16.88 -9.73
C GLN A 560 11.27 -16.17 -10.95
N GLU A 561 11.20 -14.85 -10.93
CA GLU A 561 10.50 -14.07 -11.95
C GLU A 561 11.29 -12.83 -12.39
N VAL A 562 11.30 -12.57 -13.70
CA VAL A 562 11.76 -11.30 -14.28
C VAL A 562 10.60 -10.68 -15.05
N HIS A 563 10.15 -9.52 -14.60
CA HIS A 563 9.03 -8.78 -15.20
C HIS A 563 9.60 -7.64 -16.04
N LEU A 564 9.34 -7.67 -17.34
CA LEU A 564 9.82 -6.69 -18.30
C LEU A 564 8.62 -5.95 -18.88
N SER A 565 8.48 -4.66 -18.55
CA SER A 565 7.50 -3.78 -19.18
C SER A 565 8.18 -2.98 -20.29
N VAL A 566 7.89 -3.31 -21.54
CA VAL A 566 8.54 -2.70 -22.71
C VAL A 566 7.68 -1.56 -23.23
N GLY A 567 8.26 -0.36 -23.36
CA GLY A 567 7.57 0.80 -23.90
C GLY A 567 7.16 0.58 -25.36
N ASN A 568 6.00 1.14 -25.76
CA ASN A 568 5.47 1.02 -27.13
C ASN A 568 6.44 1.53 -28.21
N GLN A 569 7.37 2.41 -27.86
CA GLN A 569 8.37 3.01 -28.75
C GLN A 569 9.73 2.30 -28.72
N ALA A 570 9.83 1.13 -28.08
CA ALA A 570 11.07 0.38 -28.02
C ALA A 570 11.57 -0.02 -29.42
N ASP A 571 12.88 0.11 -29.61
CA ASP A 571 13.55 -0.23 -30.86
C ASP A 571 13.63 -1.75 -31.09
N GLU A 572 14.02 -2.14 -32.30
CA GLU A 572 14.13 -3.55 -32.68
C GLU A 572 15.21 -4.28 -31.87
N ILE A 573 16.30 -3.59 -31.51
CA ILE A 573 17.38 -4.14 -30.69
C ILE A 573 16.86 -4.51 -29.29
N THR A 574 16.10 -3.61 -28.66
CA THR A 574 15.47 -3.85 -27.36
C THR A 574 14.52 -5.02 -27.42
N LYS A 575 13.66 -5.09 -28.45
CA LYS A 575 12.73 -6.21 -28.65
C LYS A 575 13.49 -7.52 -28.84
N PHE A 576 14.53 -7.52 -29.67
CA PHE A 576 15.41 -8.68 -29.87
C PHE A 576 16.03 -9.16 -28.57
N LEU A 577 16.62 -8.27 -27.76
CA LEU A 577 17.22 -8.63 -26.47
C LEU A 577 16.20 -9.19 -25.46
N VAL A 578 14.98 -8.65 -25.47
CA VAL A 578 13.89 -9.14 -24.62
C VAL A 578 13.46 -10.55 -25.06
N ASP A 579 13.34 -10.78 -26.36
CA ASP A 579 12.97 -12.09 -26.89
C ASP A 579 14.10 -13.12 -26.75
N ASP A 580 15.35 -12.70 -26.93
CA ASP A 580 16.54 -13.52 -26.67
C ASP A 580 16.58 -13.99 -25.20
N LEU A 581 16.28 -13.09 -24.25
CA LEU A 581 16.22 -13.44 -22.82
C LEU A 581 15.10 -14.45 -22.50
N LYS A 582 13.96 -14.38 -23.20
CA LYS A 582 12.88 -15.37 -23.07
C LYS A 582 13.25 -16.71 -23.67
N ASP A 583 13.97 -16.69 -24.77
CA ASP A 583 14.32 -17.87 -25.55
C ASP A 583 15.61 -18.54 -25.09
N THR A 584 16.42 -17.87 -24.25
CA THR A 584 17.68 -18.41 -23.69
C THR A 584 17.54 -19.83 -23.14
N PRO A 585 16.48 -20.21 -22.38
CA PRO A 585 16.29 -21.58 -21.89
C PRO A 585 16.25 -22.66 -22.98
N LYS A 586 15.83 -22.32 -24.21
CA LYS A 586 15.76 -23.26 -25.33
C LYS A 586 17.15 -23.71 -25.80
N TYR A 587 18.18 -22.91 -25.50
CA TYR A 587 19.55 -23.13 -25.91
C TYR A 587 20.45 -23.61 -24.76
N LEU A 588 19.90 -23.76 -23.55
CA LEU A 588 20.62 -24.25 -22.37
C LEU A 588 20.39 -25.74 -22.15
N ASP A 589 21.37 -26.44 -21.57
CA ASP A 589 21.16 -27.82 -21.10
C ASP A 589 19.99 -27.87 -20.09
N GLU A 590 19.25 -28.99 -20.05
CA GLU A 590 18.05 -29.15 -19.21
C GLU A 590 18.25 -28.73 -17.75
N LYS A 591 19.43 -29.02 -17.19
CA LYS A 591 19.80 -28.67 -15.80
C LYS A 591 19.82 -27.17 -15.53
N TYR A 592 20.18 -26.36 -16.53
CA TYR A 592 20.22 -24.90 -16.43
C TYR A 592 18.91 -24.28 -16.89
N ALA A 593 18.28 -24.84 -17.93
CA ALA A 593 16.95 -24.43 -18.39
C ALA A 593 15.89 -24.54 -17.27
N SER A 594 15.92 -25.61 -16.46
CA SER A 594 14.99 -25.79 -15.35
C SER A 594 15.16 -24.80 -14.20
N LYS A 595 16.30 -24.09 -14.15
CA LYS A 595 16.63 -23.08 -13.13
C LYS A 595 16.49 -21.66 -13.66
N TRP A 596 16.19 -21.50 -14.95
CA TRP A 596 16.02 -20.19 -15.54
C TRP A 596 14.76 -19.51 -14.97
N PRO A 597 14.81 -18.22 -14.63
CA PRO A 597 13.66 -17.52 -14.09
C PRO A 597 12.55 -17.39 -15.14
N LYS A 598 11.30 -17.34 -14.68
CA LYS A 598 10.17 -17.07 -15.55
C LYS A 598 10.24 -15.63 -16.05
N ILE A 599 10.43 -15.46 -17.35
CA ILE A 599 10.38 -14.14 -18.00
C ILE A 599 8.92 -13.80 -18.32
N ILE A 600 8.44 -12.68 -17.80
CA ILE A 600 7.09 -12.16 -18.02
C ILE A 600 7.21 -10.81 -18.69
N THR A 601 6.66 -10.67 -19.90
CA THR A 601 6.60 -9.39 -20.61
C THR A 601 5.20 -8.81 -20.61
N GLU A 602 5.09 -7.52 -20.29
CA GLU A 602 3.86 -6.72 -20.38
C GLU A 602 4.02 -5.54 -21.34
#